data_AF-A0A1F5S657-F1
#
_entry.id   AF-A0A1F5S657-F1
#
_cell.length_a   1.000
_cell.length_b   1.000
_cell.length_c   1.000
_cell.angle_alpha   90.00
_cell.angle_beta   90.00
_cell.angle_gamma   90.00
#
_symmetry.space_group_name_H-M   'P 1'
#
loop_
_entity.id
_entity.type
_entity.pdbx_description
1 polymer ?
#
loop_
_entity_poly.entity_id
_entity_poly.type
_entity_poly.pdbx_seq_one_letter_code
_entity_poly.pdbx_strand_id
1 'polypeptide(L)' 'MNTSTITIKLQNKDKERLRDLSLQYGLPVKNLIEKIISQLASEIPEELLSEYDHPTSLKKSLDKALADYTKGRYCRAL' A
#
# COMPACT_ATOMS: atom_id res chain seq x y z
N MET A 1 -6.45 13.84 -11.20
CA MET A 1 -5.63 13.21 -10.14
C MET A 1 -6.53 12.90 -8.98
N ASN A 2 -6.85 11.63 -8.73
CA ASN A 2 -7.67 11.24 -7.59
C ASN A 2 -6.82 11.40 -6.33
N THR A 3 -7.13 12.39 -5.50
CA THR A 3 -6.48 12.60 -4.20
C THR A 3 -7.02 11.59 -3.19
N SER A 4 -6.40 10.42 -3.16
CA SER A 4 -6.69 9.38 -2.16
C SER A 4 -5.98 9.72 -0.86
N THR A 5 -6.74 10.03 0.20
CA THR A 5 -6.20 10.29 1.53
C THR A 5 -6.00 8.97 2.28
N ILE A 6 -4.75 8.64 2.64
CA ILE A 6 -4.42 7.47 3.44
C ILE A 6 -4.27 7.90 4.91
N THR A 7 -5.14 7.36 5.78
CA THR A 7 -5.07 7.60 7.23
C THR A 7 -4.46 6.39 7.92
N ILE A 8 -3.27 6.55 8.50
CA ILE A 8 -2.55 5.48 9.21
C ILE A 8 -2.56 5.77 10.71
N LYS A 9 -3.03 4.82 11.50
CA LYS A 9 -2.91 4.87 12.95
C LYS A 9 -1.55 4.32 13.35
N LEU A 10 -0.69 5.19 13.90
CA LEU A 10 0.64 4.82 14.39
C LEU A 10 0.66 4.85 15.92
N GLN A 11 1.45 3.95 16.52
CA GLN A 11 1.77 4.02 17.94
C GLN A 11 2.66 5.24 18.21
N ASN A 12 2.64 5.76 19.45
CA ASN A 12 3.39 6.97 19.79
C ASN A 12 4.90 6.83 19.54
N LYS A 13 5.48 5.66 19.84
CA LYS A 13 6.90 5.37 19.59
C LYS A 13 7.27 5.47 18.11
N ASP A 14 6.40 5.00 17.22
CA ASP A 14 6.65 5.06 15.77
C ASP A 14 6.54 6.48 15.24
N LYS A 15 5.63 7.30 15.81
CA LYS A 15 5.50 8.72 15.47
C LYS A 15 6.75 9.51 15.84
N GLU A 16 7.30 9.28 17.02
CA GLU A 16 8.54 9.94 17.47
C GLU A 16 9.70 9.56 16.57
N ARG A 17 9.86 8.27 16.27
CA ARG A 17 10.90 7.79 15.35
C ARG A 17 10.77 8.42 13.95
N LEU A 18 9.56 8.51 13.41
CA LEU A 18 9.31 9.16 12.13
C LEU A 18 9.64 10.65 12.16
N ARG A 19 9.34 11.33 13.26
CA ARG A 19 9.69 12.74 13.46
C ARG A 19 11.21 12.92 13.48
N ASP A 20 11.93 12.09 14.22
CA ASP A 20 13.39 12.15 14.30
C ASP A 20 14.04 11.90 12.93
N LEU A 21 13.54 10.91 12.18
CA LEU A 21 13.97 10.66 10.81
C LEU A 21 13.71 11.89 9.93
N SER A 22 12.53 12.50 10.01
CA SER A 22 12.20 13.69 9.24
C SER A 22 13.16 14.85 9.51
N LEU A 23 13.59 15.02 10.77
CA LEU A 23 14.57 16.02 11.17
C LEU A 23 15.97 15.69 10.62
N GLN A 24 16.41 14.43 10.70
CA GLN A 24 17.71 13.99 10.18
C GLN A 24 17.84 14.21 8.67
N TYR A 25 16.75 13.98 7.92
CA TYR A 25 16.71 14.21 6.48
C TYR A 25 16.39 15.66 6.09
N GLY A 26 16.09 16.54 7.05
CA GLY A 26 15.74 17.94 6.78
C GLY A 26 14.43 18.10 5.99
N LEU A 27 13.51 17.14 6.10
CA LEU A 27 12.27 17.09 5.33
C LEU A 27 11.05 17.11 6.26
N PRO A 28 9.94 17.77 5.88
CA PRO A 28 8.67 17.54 6.54
C PRO A 28 8.29 16.06 6.48
N VAL A 29 7.70 15.53 7.56
CA VAL A 29 7.27 14.12 7.66
C VAL A 29 6.45 13.68 6.44
N LYS A 30 5.53 14.54 5.97
CA LYS A 30 4.72 14.28 4.79
C LYS A 30 5.57 14.02 3.54
N ASN A 31 6.54 14.89 3.27
CA ASN A 31 7.40 14.81 2.09
C ASN A 31 8.33 13.59 2.18
N LEU A 32 8.82 13.27 3.38
CA LEU A 32 9.61 12.06 3.62
C LEU A 32 8.79 10.81 3.26
N ILE A 33 7.55 10.74 3.74
CA ILE A 33 6.64 9.61 3.47
C ILE A 33 6.32 9.52 1.98
N GLU A 34 5.98 10.63 1.33
CA GLU A 34 5.71 10.65 -0.12
C GLU A 34 6.92 10.12 -0.90
N LYS A 35 8.13 10.55 -0.56
CA LYS A 35 9.36 10.08 -1.22
C LYS A 35 9.58 8.58 -1.02
N ILE A 36 9.38 8.07 0.20
CA ILE A 36 9.49 6.64 0.51
C ILE A 36 8.46 5.83 -0.29
N ILE A 37 7.20 6.28 -0.32
CA ILE A 37 6.13 5.58 -1.05
C ILE A 37 6.41 5.59 -2.55
N SER A 38 6.83 6.72 -3.11
CA SER A 38 7.20 6.80 -4.53
C SER A 38 8.37 5.88 -4.87
N GLN A 39 9.36 5.77 -4.00
CA GLN A 39 10.50 4.88 -4.21
C GLN A 39 10.09 3.41 -4.12
N LEU A 40 9.32 3.03 -3.10
CA LEU A 40 8.75 1.68 -3.01
C LEU A 40 7.87 1.34 -4.21
N ALA A 41 7.06 2.29 -4.69
CA ALA A 41 6.24 2.10 -5.89
C ALA A 41 7.11 1.87 -7.13
N SER A 42 8.26 2.53 -7.25
CA SER A 42 9.19 2.30 -8.36
C SER A 42 9.92 0.96 -8.31
N GLU A 43 10.02 0.35 -7.13
CA GLU A 43 10.64 -0.97 -6.93
C GLU A 43 9.65 -2.12 -7.16
N ILE A 44 8.34 -1.84 -7.07
CA ILE A 44 7.30 -2.82 -7.38
C ILE A 44 7.11 -2.83 -8.90
N PRO A 45 7.43 -3.95 -9.59
CA PRO A 45 7.17 -4.04 -11.02
C PRO A 45 5.67 -3.86 -11.28
N GLU A 46 5.33 -3.00 -12.25
CA GLU A 46 3.96 -2.88 -12.74
C GLU A 46 3.61 -4.12 -13.56
N GLU A 47 3.21 -5.19 -12.88
CA GLU A 47 2.79 -6.42 -13.53
C GLU A 47 1.37 -6.26 -14.08
N LEU A 48 1.21 -6.45 -15.40
CA LEU A 48 -0.10 -6.55 -15.99
C LEU A 48 -0.67 -7.94 -15.74
N LEU A 49 -1.97 -8.03 -15.45
CA LEU A 49 -2.66 -9.33 -15.34
C LEU A 49 -2.46 -10.21 -16.59
N SER A 50 -2.22 -9.61 -17.76
CA SER A 50 -1.93 -10.30 -19.02
C SER A 50 -0.58 -11.01 -19.08
N GLU A 51 0.34 -10.72 -18.16
CA GLU A 51 1.68 -11.33 -18.09
C GLU A 51 1.65 -12.71 -17.42
N TYR A 52 0.52 -13.08 -16.81
CA TYR A 52 0.32 -14.35 -16.14
C TYR A 52 -0.25 -15.42 -17.09
N ASP A 53 0.10 -16.69 -16.85
CA ASP A 53 -0.34 -17.84 -17.68
C ASP A 53 -1.86 -17.94 -17.85
N HIS A 54 -2.62 -17.51 -16.84
CA HIS A 54 -4.07 -17.60 -16.81
C HIS A 54 -4.72 -16.27 -16.36
N PRO A 55 -4.71 -15.23 -17.21
CA PRO A 55 -5.11 -13.87 -16.82
C PRO A 55 -6.60 -13.78 -16.43
N THR A 56 -7.45 -14.57 -17.08
CA THR A 56 -8.90 -14.57 -16.88
C THR A 56 -9.32 -15.23 -15.57
N SER A 57 -8.65 -16.31 -15.16
CA SER A 57 -8.91 -16.96 -13.88
C SER A 57 -8.40 -16.10 -12.72
N LEU A 58 -7.24 -15.46 -12.90
CA LEU A 58 -6.65 -14.55 -11.92
C LEU A 58 -7.56 -13.35 -11.66
N LYS A 59 -8.07 -12.72 -12.73
CA LYS A 59 -9.04 -11.63 -12.64
C LYS A 59 -10.30 -12.03 -11.88
N LYS A 60 -10.90 -13.19 -12.22
CA LYS A 60 -12.09 -13.70 -11.51
C LYS A 60 -11.82 -13.96 -10.02
N SER A 61 -10.64 -14.49 -9.70
CA SER A 61 -10.22 -14.74 -8.32
C SER A 61 -10.07 -13.42 -7.54
N LEU A 62 -9.42 -12.42 -8.16
CA LEU A 62 -9.24 -11.09 -7.58
C LEU A 62 -10.58 -10.39 -7.34
N ASP A 63 -11.48 -10.40 -8.34
CA ASP A 63 -12.81 -9.80 -8.23
C ASP A 63 -13.61 -10.44 -7.08
N LYS A 64 -13.52 -11.76 -6.92
CA LYS A 64 -14.14 -12.49 -5.81
C LYS A 64 -13.52 -12.09 -4.46
N ALA A 65 -12.19 -12.05 -4.37
CA ALA A 65 -11.49 -11.66 -3.15
C ALA A 65 -11.83 -10.23 -2.71
N LEU A 66 -11.91 -9.28 -3.64
CA LEU A 66 -12.34 -7.91 -3.36
C LEU A 66 -13.80 -7.85 -2.88
N ALA A 67 -14.70 -8.61 -3.53
CA ALA A 67 -16.09 -8.69 -3.13
C ALA A 67 -16.27 -9.30 -1.72
N ASP A 68 -15.41 -10.25 -1.35
CA ASP A 68 -15.44 -10.89 -0.04
C ASP A 68 -14.79 -10.01 1.04
N TYR A 69 -13.68 -9.33 0.74
CA TYR A 69 -13.06 -8.34 1.63
C TYR A 69 -14.03 -7.19 1.97
N THR A 70 -14.67 -6.61 0.95
CA THR A 70 -15.65 -5.52 1.14
C THR A 70 -16.87 -5.96 1.95
N LYS A 71 -17.24 -7.25 1.88
CA LYS A 71 -18.33 -7.84 2.68
C LYS A 71 -17.87 -8.36 4.04
N GLY A 72 -16.60 -8.20 4.41
CA GLY A 72 -16.04 -8.69 5.68
C GLY A 72 -15.93 -10.22 5.76
N ARG A 73 -16.02 -10.93 4.63
CA ARG A 73 -15.98 -12.39 4.52
C ARG A 73 -14.58 -12.86 4.11
N TYR A 74 -13.54 -12.43 4.81
CA TYR A 74 -12.20 -12.95 4.58
C TYR A 74 -11.99 -14.18 5.49
N CYS A 75 -11.87 -15.36 4.90
CA CYS A 75 -11.40 -16.53 5.63
C CYS A 75 -9.91 -16.31 5.91
N ARG A 76 -9.54 -16.22 7.19
CA ARG A 76 -8.14 -16.35 7.62
C ARG A 76 -7.70 -17.77 7.28
N ALA A 77 -7.10 -17.97 6.11
CA ALA A 77 -6.43 -19.22 5.80
C ALA A 77 -5.21 -19.32 6.74
N LEU A 78 -5.27 -20.33 7.63
CA LEU A 78 -4.16 -20.80 8.46
C LEU A 78 -3.12 -21.50 7.59
#